data_AF-V4AE63-F1
#
_entry.id   AF-V4AE63-F1
#
_cell.length_a   1.000
_cell.length_b   1.000
_cell.length_c   1.000
_cell.angle_alpha   90.00
_cell.angle_beta   90.00
_cell.angle_gamma   90.00
#
_symmetry.space_group_name_H-M   'P 1'
#
loop_
_entity.id
_entity.type
_entity.pdbx_description
1 polymer ?
#
loop_
_entity_poly.entity_id
_entity_poly.type
_entity_poly.pdbx_seq_one_letter_code
_entity_poly.pdbx_strand_id
1 'polypeptide(L)'
;MKLFSSFITSGGKDSCYNMMQCVAEGHEIVALANLKPKECDELDSYMYQTVGHHAIDIYAEAMSLPLYRRTITGESKLLDKYYTPTEGDEVEDLYELLKDIESKEKIEGVSVGAILSDYQRVRVENVCERLGLTSLCYLWRRDQDELLSEMIQCQVEAVIIKVATLGMIYPDKHLGKTISEIYPLMVKLNSQYGVNICGEGGEFETFTCDCPLFNKKIVIDDVQRVMHTVDPFSPVGYLNLQKLHLEDKMNKKNKIQIRTAFMFFRDTNIYSILKTLKNENDERLYVKDRLKDLPLKKWCDLDEFKNGKEMEVTSISDINTSLGVTTKDIVSVRLYVQNMADFPRINSVYKQLFGINPPVRVCCSVCLPSNVSLQLECFGYTGTDILTLHVQSLSHWAAANIGPYSQAKMVDEMIFISGQIGLCPVTLSIIDGGIKIQASLALQHTSRILSVMAPGCNLNNVLLCICYVTNPVYIQHVKLQWRIIRSNPVTLFQCVVVPELPKKALVEWQVYASKPSAHLLGQYHF
;
A
#
# COMPACT_ATOMS: atom_id res chain seq x y z
N MET A 1 -11.98 8.18 -12.36
CA MET A 1 -11.20 9.39 -12.68
C MET A 1 -10.21 8.96 -13.76
N LYS A 2 -10.24 9.53 -14.96
CA LYS A 2 -9.26 9.17 -15.99
C LYS A 2 -7.95 9.87 -15.63
N LEU A 3 -7.10 9.22 -14.82
CA LEU A 3 -5.74 9.73 -14.65
C LEU A 3 -4.97 9.39 -15.92
N PHE A 4 -4.29 10.40 -16.46
CA PHE A 4 -3.26 10.23 -17.46
C PHE A 4 -1.97 9.87 -16.72
N SER A 5 -1.39 8.70 -16.98
CA SER A 5 -0.20 8.28 -16.22
C SER A 5 1.07 8.26 -17.06
N SER A 6 2.17 8.68 -16.44
CA SER A 6 3.52 8.33 -16.89
C SER A 6 3.92 6.99 -16.28
N PHE A 7 4.48 6.11 -17.10
CA PHE A 7 4.76 4.74 -16.69
C PHE A 7 6.24 4.54 -16.48
N ILE A 8 6.67 4.28 -15.25
CA ILE A 8 8.05 3.85 -15.01
C ILE A 8 8.14 2.43 -15.56
N THR A 9 8.77 2.27 -16.72
CA THR A 9 8.98 0.97 -17.35
C THR A 9 10.43 0.55 -17.22
N SER A 10 10.64 -0.61 -16.60
CA SER A 10 11.89 -1.36 -16.69
C SER A 10 11.91 -2.31 -17.89
N GLY A 11 10.80 -2.42 -18.64
CA GLY A 11 10.56 -3.49 -19.62
C GLY A 11 10.12 -4.82 -18.99
N GLY A 12 10.11 -4.93 -17.66
CA GLY A 12 9.73 -6.16 -16.97
C GLY A 12 8.24 -6.47 -16.97
N LYS A 13 7.92 -7.70 -16.57
CA LYS A 13 6.55 -8.23 -16.44
C LYS A 13 5.69 -7.37 -15.50
N ASP A 14 6.28 -6.88 -14.40
CA ASP A 14 5.55 -6.18 -13.34
C ASP A 14 5.14 -4.78 -13.78
N SER A 15 6.08 -4.09 -14.46
CA SER A 15 5.81 -2.81 -15.11
C SER A 15 4.63 -2.95 -16.07
N CYS A 16 4.68 -3.90 -17.00
CA CYS A 16 3.64 -4.12 -18.01
C CYS A 16 2.29 -4.51 -17.41
N TYR A 17 2.28 -5.42 -16.43
CA TYR A 17 1.03 -5.85 -15.81
C TYR A 17 0.40 -4.76 -14.95
N ASN A 18 1.20 -3.93 -14.25
CA ASN A 18 0.64 -2.77 -13.54
C ASN A 18 0.04 -1.75 -14.51
N MET A 19 0.60 -1.59 -15.72
CA MET A 19 -0.04 -0.76 -16.76
C MET A 19 -1.40 -1.31 -17.18
N MET A 20 -1.48 -2.63 -17.35
CA MET A 20 -2.74 -3.30 -17.69
C MET A 20 -3.79 -3.08 -16.59
N GLN A 21 -3.38 -3.15 -15.32
CA GLN A 21 -4.24 -2.83 -14.18
C GLN A 21 -4.71 -1.37 -14.20
N CYS A 22 -3.81 -0.43 -14.49
CA CYS A 22 -4.19 0.98 -14.66
C CYS A 22 -5.28 1.14 -15.73
N VAL A 23 -5.11 0.53 -16.90
CA VAL A 23 -6.11 0.61 -17.99
C VAL A 23 -7.44 -0.05 -17.58
N ALA A 24 -7.39 -1.20 -16.89
CA ALA A 24 -8.58 -1.87 -16.39
C ALA A 24 -9.37 -1.02 -15.37
N GLU A 25 -8.68 -0.21 -14.56
CA GLU A 25 -9.29 0.73 -13.61
C GLU A 25 -9.68 2.09 -14.26
N GLY A 26 -9.53 2.20 -15.58
CA GLY A 26 -10.01 3.33 -16.39
C GLY A 26 -9.00 4.47 -16.55
N HIS A 27 -7.72 4.22 -16.28
CA HIS A 27 -6.62 5.15 -16.56
C HIS A 27 -6.20 5.10 -18.03
N GLU A 28 -5.63 6.19 -18.52
CA GLU A 28 -5.11 6.30 -19.88
C GLU A 28 -3.58 6.40 -19.85
N ILE A 29 -2.93 5.62 -20.71
CA ILE A 29 -1.47 5.60 -20.82
C ILE A 29 -1.04 6.70 -21.78
N VAL A 30 -0.32 7.71 -21.28
CA VAL A 30 0.11 8.85 -22.12
C VAL A 30 1.58 8.84 -22.47
N ALA A 31 2.43 8.31 -21.59
CA ALA A 31 3.88 8.33 -21.79
C ALA A 31 4.58 7.20 -21.05
N LEU A 32 5.66 6.72 -21.65
CA LEU A 32 6.60 5.80 -21.03
C LEU A 32 7.78 6.61 -20.46
N ALA A 33 8.21 6.24 -19.26
CA ALA A 33 9.33 6.84 -18.55
C ALA A 33 10.34 5.75 -18.18
N ASN A 34 11.62 5.98 -18.47
CA ASN A 34 12.67 5.03 -18.12
C ASN A 34 13.94 5.76 -17.66
N LEU A 35 14.46 5.35 -16.50
CA LEU A 35 15.81 5.70 -16.09
C LEU A 35 16.78 4.63 -16.62
N LYS A 36 17.88 5.07 -17.23
CA LYS A 36 18.89 4.19 -17.83
C LYS A 36 20.26 4.39 -17.20
N PRO A 37 21.08 3.34 -17.05
CA PRO A 37 22.47 3.48 -16.64
C PRO A 37 23.29 4.24 -17.69
N LYS A 38 24.45 4.76 -17.29
CA LYS A 38 25.32 5.54 -18.18
C LYS A 38 26.17 4.67 -19.12
N GLU A 39 26.90 3.69 -18.57
CA GLU A 39 27.93 2.95 -19.30
C GLU A 39 27.98 1.43 -19.00
N CYS A 40 27.18 0.91 -18.06
CA CYS A 40 27.15 -0.52 -17.73
C CYS A 40 25.72 -1.08 -17.78
N ASP A 41 25.61 -2.35 -18.17
CA ASP A 41 24.33 -3.06 -18.31
C ASP A 41 23.72 -3.46 -16.96
N GLU A 42 24.57 -3.65 -15.96
CA GLU A 42 24.21 -4.05 -14.61
C GLU A 42 24.79 -3.02 -13.62
N LEU A 43 23.90 -2.36 -12.87
CA LEU A 43 24.22 -1.56 -11.70
C LEU A 43 23.61 -2.22 -10.46
N ASP A 44 24.27 -2.08 -9.31
CA ASP A 44 23.72 -2.39 -7.99
C ASP A 44 22.71 -1.30 -7.56
N SER A 45 21.67 -1.07 -8.38
CA SER A 45 20.60 -0.12 -8.06
C SER A 45 19.46 -0.84 -7.35
N TYR A 46 19.05 -0.30 -6.20
CA TYR A 46 17.91 -0.82 -5.42
C TYR A 46 16.56 -0.40 -6.02
N MET A 47 16.55 0.65 -6.84
CA MET A 47 15.32 1.19 -7.43
C MET A 47 14.95 0.57 -8.77
N TYR A 48 15.92 0.37 -9.66
CA TYR A 48 15.68 0.14 -11.08
C TYR A 48 16.36 -1.12 -11.59
N GLN A 49 15.62 -1.88 -12.41
CA GLN A 49 16.19 -2.90 -13.28
C GLN A 49 17.01 -2.19 -14.37
N THR A 50 18.26 -2.62 -14.52
CA THR A 50 19.21 -2.06 -15.50
C THR A 50 19.49 -3.02 -16.65
N VAL A 51 19.34 -4.33 -16.43
CA VAL A 51 19.47 -5.33 -17.49
C VAL A 51 18.32 -5.17 -18.49
N GLY A 52 18.67 -5.18 -19.77
CA GLY A 52 17.72 -5.00 -20.87
C GLY A 52 17.38 -3.54 -21.18
N HIS A 53 18.01 -2.56 -20.52
CA HIS A 53 17.70 -1.14 -20.74
C HIS A 53 17.91 -0.69 -22.20
N HIS A 54 18.85 -1.28 -22.96
CA HIS A 54 19.07 -0.96 -24.37
C HIS A 54 17.85 -1.28 -25.24
N ALA A 55 17.05 -2.28 -24.86
CA ALA A 55 15.90 -2.71 -25.63
C ALA A 55 14.64 -1.87 -25.37
N ILE A 56 14.64 -0.94 -24.40
CA ILE A 56 13.45 -0.17 -24.00
C ILE A 56 12.98 0.78 -25.11
N ASP A 57 13.87 1.25 -25.99
CA ASP A 57 13.47 2.17 -27.07
C ASP A 57 12.40 1.56 -27.99
N ILE A 58 12.40 0.24 -28.16
CA ILE A 58 11.43 -0.47 -29.00
C ILE A 58 10.00 -0.42 -28.43
N TYR A 59 9.84 -0.18 -27.12
CA TYR A 59 8.52 -0.10 -26.48
C TYR A 59 7.72 1.11 -26.98
N ALA A 60 8.41 2.22 -27.29
CA ALA A 60 7.77 3.42 -27.82
C ALA A 60 6.99 3.12 -29.10
N GLU A 61 7.63 2.40 -30.04
CA GLU A 61 6.98 1.98 -31.28
C GLU A 61 5.99 0.83 -31.03
N ALA A 62 6.34 -0.16 -30.20
CA ALA A 62 5.49 -1.30 -29.89
C ALA A 62 4.13 -0.88 -29.31
N MET A 63 4.10 0.14 -28.45
CA MET A 63 2.88 0.67 -27.82
C MET A 63 2.32 1.90 -28.52
N SER A 64 3.08 2.50 -29.44
CA SER A 64 2.76 3.78 -30.08
C SER A 64 2.55 4.91 -29.06
N LEU A 65 3.51 5.05 -28.15
CA LEU A 65 3.52 6.04 -27.07
C LEU A 65 4.85 6.79 -27.03
N PRO A 66 4.88 8.05 -26.60
CA PRO A 66 6.12 8.77 -26.38
C PRO A 66 6.92 8.10 -25.24
N LEU A 67 8.23 8.00 -25.44
CA LEU A 67 9.17 7.46 -24.46
C LEU A 67 10.14 8.56 -24.04
N TYR A 68 10.18 8.80 -22.73
CA TYR A 68 11.08 9.74 -22.08
C TYR A 68 12.11 8.96 -21.29
N ARG A 69 13.39 9.21 -21.61
CA ARG A 69 14.51 8.55 -20.94
C ARG A 69 15.45 9.57 -20.34
N ARG A 70 15.94 9.28 -19.15
CA ARG A 70 17.01 10.05 -18.48
C ARG A 70 18.08 9.09 -17.99
N THR A 71 19.33 9.52 -18.11
CA THR A 71 20.46 8.76 -17.59
C THR A 71 20.55 8.95 -16.07
N ILE A 72 20.70 7.87 -15.33
CA ILE A 72 20.95 7.87 -13.89
C ILE A 72 22.31 8.51 -13.65
N THR A 73 22.33 9.55 -12.83
CA THR A 73 23.55 10.27 -12.42
C THR A 73 23.80 10.16 -10.92
N GLY A 74 22.76 9.91 -10.13
CA GLY A 74 22.85 9.63 -8.71
C GLY A 74 23.16 8.17 -8.40
N GLU A 75 23.38 7.91 -7.10
CA GLU A 75 23.62 6.57 -6.54
C GLU A 75 22.53 6.24 -5.50
N SER A 76 22.37 4.97 -5.12
CA SER A 76 21.49 4.60 -4.00
C SER A 76 22.11 5.04 -2.67
N LYS A 77 21.86 6.28 -2.22
CA LYS A 77 22.50 6.87 -1.03
C LYS A 77 21.68 6.67 0.23
N LEU A 78 20.44 7.17 0.22
CA LEU A 78 19.58 7.08 1.38
C LEU A 78 18.88 5.72 1.33
N LEU A 79 19.37 4.76 2.13
CA LEU A 79 18.81 3.40 2.17
C LEU A 79 17.76 3.16 3.26
N ASP A 80 17.42 4.22 3.99
CA ASP A 80 16.44 4.16 5.07
C ASP A 80 15.02 3.83 4.56
N LYS A 81 14.16 3.44 5.50
CA LYS A 81 12.74 3.13 5.27
C LYS A 81 11.96 4.28 4.65
N TYR A 82 12.37 5.52 4.95
CA TYR A 82 11.76 6.73 4.45
C TYR A 82 12.73 7.47 3.56
N TYR A 83 12.19 8.20 2.60
CA TYR A 83 12.98 9.03 1.73
C TYR A 83 12.79 10.51 2.06
N THR A 84 13.90 11.20 2.27
CA THR A 84 13.97 12.66 2.24
C THR A 84 14.81 13.07 1.03
N PRO A 85 14.43 14.13 0.30
CA PRO A 85 15.20 14.57 -0.87
C PRO A 85 16.70 14.66 -0.55
N THR A 86 17.50 13.90 -1.27
CA THR A 86 18.93 13.71 -0.97
C THR A 86 19.73 14.01 -2.23
N GLU A 87 20.65 14.96 -2.13
CA GLU A 87 21.45 15.40 -3.27
C GLU A 87 22.33 14.27 -3.85
N GLY A 88 22.24 14.07 -5.16
CA GLY A 88 22.96 13.02 -5.89
C GLY A 88 22.46 11.60 -5.60
N ASP A 89 21.25 11.45 -5.08
CA ASP A 89 20.57 10.16 -4.98
C ASP A 89 19.76 9.86 -6.27
N GLU A 90 19.71 8.60 -6.68
CA GLU A 90 19.03 8.14 -7.91
C GLU A 90 17.52 8.46 -7.94
N VAL A 91 16.91 8.75 -6.80
CA VAL A 91 15.50 9.16 -6.69
C VAL A 91 15.30 10.59 -7.22
N GLU A 92 16.31 11.46 -7.13
CA GLU A 92 16.22 12.82 -7.68
C GLU A 92 16.31 12.81 -9.22
N ASP A 93 16.97 11.81 -9.82
CA ASP A 93 16.92 11.60 -11.27
C ASP A 93 15.49 11.25 -11.73
N LEU A 94 14.75 10.48 -10.92
CA LEU A 94 13.34 10.17 -11.18
C LEU A 94 12.47 11.42 -11.07
N TYR A 95 12.72 12.24 -10.04
CA TYR A 95 12.02 13.52 -9.88
C TYR A 95 12.18 14.41 -11.11
N GLU A 96 13.40 14.61 -11.59
CA GLU A 96 13.65 15.44 -12.77
C GLU A 96 13.08 14.82 -14.05
N LEU A 97 13.14 13.49 -14.22
CA LEU A 97 12.48 12.82 -15.35
C LEU A 97 10.96 13.04 -15.36
N LEU A 98 10.29 12.86 -14.23
CA LEU A 98 8.84 13.02 -14.14
C LEU A 98 8.41 14.49 -14.30
N LYS A 99 9.19 15.42 -13.77
CA LYS A 99 9.01 16.86 -13.98
C LYS A 99 9.16 17.27 -15.45
N ASP A 100 10.15 16.70 -16.15
CA ASP A 100 10.32 16.91 -17.58
C ASP A 100 9.11 16.39 -18.37
N ILE A 101 8.53 15.25 -17.98
CA ILE A 101 7.33 14.69 -18.60
C ILE A 101 6.11 15.57 -18.32
N GLU A 102 5.91 16.02 -17.08
CA GLU A 102 4.80 16.92 -16.72
C GLU A 102 4.80 18.22 -17.54
N SER A 103 5.99 18.73 -17.90
CA SER A 103 6.11 19.91 -18.74
C SER A 103 5.68 19.70 -20.20
N LYS A 104 5.60 18.45 -20.67
CA LYS A 104 5.33 18.06 -22.07
C LYS A 104 4.00 17.35 -22.25
N GLU A 105 3.60 16.58 -21.26
CA GLU A 105 2.43 15.72 -21.25
C GLU A 105 1.55 16.05 -20.05
N LYS A 106 0.23 16.01 -20.25
CA LYS A 106 -0.69 16.15 -19.14
C LYS A 106 -0.76 14.83 -18.38
N ILE A 107 -0.07 14.74 -17.24
CA ILE A 107 -0.11 13.58 -16.34
C ILE A 107 -0.75 13.95 -14.99
N GLU A 108 -1.44 12.99 -14.38
CA GLU A 108 -2.09 13.09 -13.06
C GLU A 108 -1.63 11.95 -12.13
N GLY A 109 -0.88 10.99 -12.65
CA GLY A 109 -0.35 9.89 -11.86
C GLY A 109 0.86 9.19 -12.48
N VAL A 110 1.48 8.32 -11.68
CA VAL A 110 2.65 7.53 -12.05
C VAL A 110 2.37 6.07 -11.73
N SER A 111 2.52 5.21 -12.72
CA SER A 111 2.36 3.76 -12.53
C SER A 111 3.68 3.10 -12.21
N VAL A 112 3.68 2.24 -11.19
CA VAL A 112 4.86 1.51 -10.70
C VAL A 112 4.54 0.03 -10.49
N GLY A 113 5.36 -0.86 -11.03
CA GLY A 113 5.23 -2.31 -10.91
C GLY A 113 5.77 -2.91 -9.61
N ALA A 114 5.86 -2.17 -8.49
CA ALA A 114 6.40 -2.70 -7.24
C ALA A 114 5.43 -3.70 -6.58
N ILE A 115 5.89 -4.91 -6.26
CA ILE A 115 5.06 -5.95 -5.62
C ILE A 115 5.30 -5.97 -4.10
N LEU A 116 6.52 -6.17 -3.62
CA LEU A 116 6.82 -6.22 -2.18
C LEU A 116 7.72 -5.10 -1.68
N SER A 117 8.56 -4.53 -2.55
CA SER A 117 9.54 -3.52 -2.16
C SER A 117 8.90 -2.23 -1.63
N ASP A 118 8.90 -2.06 -0.30
CA ASP A 118 8.55 -0.80 0.35
C ASP A 118 9.57 0.30 0.00
N TYR A 119 10.83 -0.08 -0.23
CA TYR A 119 11.90 0.83 -0.63
C TYR A 119 11.54 1.57 -1.94
N GLN A 120 11.15 0.83 -2.97
CA GLN A 120 10.77 1.39 -4.27
C GLN A 120 9.50 2.23 -4.16
N ARG A 121 8.48 1.68 -3.49
CA ARG A 121 7.18 2.35 -3.34
C ARG A 121 7.31 3.71 -2.65
N VAL A 122 7.99 3.78 -1.50
CA VAL A 122 8.10 5.01 -0.71
C VAL A 122 8.85 6.11 -1.48
N ARG A 123 9.86 5.75 -2.28
CA ARG A 123 10.62 6.71 -3.10
C ARG A 123 9.77 7.27 -4.24
N VAL A 124 9.00 6.43 -4.93
CA VAL A 124 8.09 6.93 -5.96
C VAL A 124 6.95 7.75 -5.36
N GLU A 125 6.38 7.34 -4.21
CA GLU A 125 5.38 8.11 -3.49
C GLU A 125 5.91 9.51 -3.09
N ASN A 126 7.16 9.60 -2.64
CA ASN A 126 7.79 10.88 -2.32
C ASN A 126 7.89 11.81 -3.55
N VAL A 127 8.38 11.27 -4.67
CA VAL A 127 8.49 12.04 -5.92
C VAL A 127 7.11 12.49 -6.41
N CYS A 128 6.12 11.59 -6.39
CA CYS A 128 4.75 11.90 -6.77
C CYS A 128 4.14 12.98 -5.87
N GLU A 129 4.34 12.90 -4.54
CA GLU A 129 3.84 13.91 -3.60
C GLU A 129 4.42 15.30 -3.89
N ARG A 130 5.72 15.38 -4.22
CA ARG A 130 6.38 16.65 -4.56
C ARG A 130 5.89 17.26 -5.87
N LEU A 131 5.52 16.42 -6.84
CA LEU A 131 4.99 16.84 -8.14
C LEU A 131 3.45 16.95 -8.16
N GLY A 132 2.76 16.64 -7.06
CA GLY A 132 1.30 16.63 -7.02
C GLY A 132 0.65 15.52 -7.85
N LEU A 133 1.40 14.45 -8.15
CA LEU A 133 0.95 13.27 -8.90
C LEU A 133 0.41 12.17 -7.97
N THR A 134 -0.45 11.31 -8.49
CA THR A 134 -0.93 10.11 -7.78
C THR A 134 -0.04 8.90 -8.10
N SER A 135 0.51 8.23 -7.09
CA SER A 135 1.23 6.95 -7.28
C SER A 135 0.25 5.77 -7.44
N LEU A 136 0.40 4.97 -8.49
CA LEU A 136 -0.45 3.82 -8.86
C LEU A 136 0.35 2.51 -8.76
N CYS A 137 0.22 1.81 -7.64
CA CYS A 137 0.95 0.59 -7.28
C CYS A 137 -0.03 -0.58 -7.08
N TYR A 138 -0.75 -0.99 -8.13
CA TYR A 138 -1.82 -2.00 -8.03
C TYR A 138 -1.32 -3.38 -7.61
N LEU A 139 -0.05 -3.69 -7.86
CA LEU A 139 0.53 -5.00 -7.54
C LEU A 139 1.02 -5.09 -6.09
N TRP A 140 1.11 -3.96 -5.39
CA TRP A 140 1.76 -3.90 -4.09
C TRP A 140 1.03 -4.76 -3.06
N ARG A 141 1.81 -5.60 -2.34
CA ARG A 141 1.39 -6.57 -1.31
C ARG A 141 0.37 -7.62 -1.80
N ARG A 142 0.22 -7.84 -3.12
CA ARG A 142 -0.53 -8.97 -3.66
C ARG A 142 0.21 -10.28 -3.49
N ASP A 143 -0.51 -11.39 -3.46
CA ASP A 143 0.06 -12.74 -3.43
C ASP A 143 0.84 -13.04 -4.71
N GLN A 144 2.08 -13.51 -4.59
CA GLN A 144 2.98 -13.66 -5.73
C GLN A 144 2.64 -14.86 -6.62
N ASP A 145 2.05 -15.92 -6.06
CA ASP A 145 1.62 -17.08 -6.85
C ASP A 145 0.42 -16.71 -7.72
N GLU A 146 -0.60 -16.13 -7.08
CA GLU A 146 -1.78 -15.58 -7.76
C GLU A 146 -1.38 -14.57 -8.82
N LEU A 147 -0.47 -13.64 -8.49
CA LEU A 147 -0.06 -12.58 -9.38
C LEU A 147 0.66 -13.08 -10.63
N LEU A 148 1.63 -13.99 -10.50
CA LEU A 148 2.35 -14.51 -11.67
C LEU A 148 1.44 -15.37 -12.55
N SER A 149 0.56 -16.17 -11.93
CA SER A 149 -0.46 -16.95 -12.64
C SER A 149 -1.42 -16.05 -13.42
N GLU A 150 -1.86 -14.94 -12.82
CA GLU A 150 -2.70 -13.94 -13.49
C GLU A 150 -1.99 -13.24 -14.65
N MET A 151 -0.71 -12.87 -14.51
CA MET A 151 0.07 -12.28 -15.60
C MET A 151 0.08 -13.20 -16.83
N ILE A 152 0.31 -14.50 -16.61
CA ILE A 152 0.28 -15.53 -17.67
C ILE A 152 -1.12 -15.61 -18.29
N GLN A 153 -2.17 -15.70 -17.48
CA GLN A 153 -3.56 -15.76 -17.97
C GLN A 153 -3.95 -14.49 -18.74
N CYS A 154 -3.40 -13.34 -18.37
CA CYS A 154 -3.61 -12.05 -19.03
C CYS A 154 -2.70 -11.85 -20.25
N GLN A 155 -1.96 -12.89 -20.68
CA GLN A 155 -1.11 -12.87 -21.86
C GLN A 155 0.02 -11.83 -21.80
N VAL A 156 0.62 -11.67 -20.61
CA VAL A 156 1.92 -11.02 -20.45
C VAL A 156 3.01 -12.01 -20.87
N GLU A 157 3.46 -11.89 -22.11
CA GLU A 157 4.52 -12.73 -22.68
C GLU A 157 5.87 -12.09 -22.36
N ALA A 158 6.45 -12.46 -21.22
CA ALA A 158 7.76 -11.98 -20.78
C ALA A 158 8.77 -13.12 -20.69
N VAL A 159 10.02 -12.83 -21.06
CA VAL A 159 11.15 -13.76 -20.99
C VAL A 159 12.09 -13.38 -19.86
N ILE A 160 12.71 -14.38 -19.24
CA ILE A 160 13.71 -14.21 -18.19
C ILE A 160 15.01 -13.72 -18.83
N ILE A 161 15.47 -12.53 -18.44
CA ILE A 161 16.69 -11.91 -18.96
C ILE A 161 17.80 -11.82 -17.93
N LYS A 162 17.53 -12.05 -16.65
CA LYS A 162 18.53 -12.16 -15.59
C LYS A 162 18.06 -13.19 -14.58
N VAL A 163 19.01 -13.93 -14.01
CA VAL A 163 18.77 -14.79 -12.85
C VAL A 163 19.88 -14.58 -11.83
N ALA A 164 19.50 -14.54 -10.55
CA ALA A 164 20.38 -14.35 -9.41
C ALA A 164 19.75 -14.99 -8.15
N THR A 165 19.29 -16.24 -8.26
CA THR A 165 18.55 -16.90 -7.18
C THR A 165 19.00 -18.33 -6.92
N LEU A 166 18.82 -18.74 -5.67
CA LEU A 166 19.13 -20.08 -5.17
C LEU A 166 18.29 -21.13 -5.92
N GLY A 167 18.95 -22.19 -6.36
CA GLY A 167 18.30 -23.28 -7.11
C GLY A 167 18.26 -23.07 -8.62
N MET A 168 18.73 -21.92 -9.13
CA MET A 168 18.94 -21.64 -10.56
C MET A 168 20.44 -21.64 -10.91
N ILE A 169 21.17 -22.66 -10.41
CA ILE A 169 22.64 -22.78 -10.45
C ILE A 169 23.20 -22.83 -11.89
N TYR A 170 22.36 -23.10 -12.89
CA TYR A 170 22.75 -23.06 -14.30
C TYR A 170 21.93 -21.99 -15.03
N PRO A 171 22.36 -20.71 -15.02
CA PRO A 171 21.62 -19.62 -15.66
C PRO A 171 21.22 -19.90 -17.11
N ASP A 172 22.08 -20.56 -17.87
CA ASP A 172 21.82 -20.99 -19.25
C ASP A 172 20.57 -21.85 -19.47
N LYS A 173 20.08 -22.55 -18.43
CA LYS A 173 18.87 -23.38 -18.50
C LYS A 173 17.59 -22.57 -18.30
N HIS A 174 17.71 -21.31 -17.92
CA HIS A 174 16.59 -20.49 -17.47
C HIS A 174 16.47 -19.19 -18.26
N LEU A 175 17.60 -18.57 -18.60
CA LEU A 175 17.63 -17.37 -19.45
C LEU A 175 16.94 -17.65 -20.79
N GLY A 176 16.05 -16.74 -21.18
CA GLY A 176 15.27 -16.81 -22.41
C GLY A 176 13.95 -17.59 -22.29
N LYS A 177 13.72 -18.31 -21.19
CA LYS A 177 12.42 -18.94 -20.93
C LYS A 177 11.36 -17.89 -20.64
N THR A 178 10.13 -18.18 -21.03
CA THR A 178 8.96 -17.37 -20.70
C THR A 178 8.60 -17.50 -19.21
N ILE A 179 7.87 -16.51 -18.68
CA ILE A 179 7.32 -16.60 -17.33
C ILE A 179 6.37 -17.80 -17.17
N SER A 180 5.68 -18.22 -18.23
CA SER A 180 4.84 -19.42 -18.20
C SER A 180 5.66 -20.70 -18.08
N GLU A 181 6.80 -20.79 -18.75
CA GLU A 181 7.69 -21.96 -18.67
C GLU A 181 8.41 -22.04 -17.32
N ILE A 182 8.71 -20.89 -16.69
CA ILE A 182 9.42 -20.86 -15.41
C ILE A 182 8.49 -21.01 -14.19
N TYR A 183 7.20 -20.66 -14.33
CA TYR A 183 6.25 -20.63 -13.21
C TYR A 183 6.21 -21.93 -12.38
N PRO A 184 6.10 -23.15 -12.96
CA PRO A 184 6.11 -24.38 -12.17
C PRO A 184 7.40 -24.59 -11.36
N LEU A 185 8.54 -24.12 -11.88
CA LEU A 185 9.81 -24.18 -11.17
C LEU A 185 9.81 -23.19 -9.99
N MET A 186 9.30 -21.97 -10.20
CA MET A 186 9.25 -20.93 -9.16
C MET A 186 8.38 -21.37 -7.97
N VAL A 187 7.20 -21.95 -8.22
CA VAL A 187 6.35 -22.51 -7.15
C VAL A 187 7.08 -23.59 -6.36
N LYS A 188 7.80 -24.48 -7.05
CA LYS A 188 8.61 -25.52 -6.40
C LYS A 188 9.74 -24.92 -5.55
N LEU A 189 10.49 -23.96 -6.10
CA LEU A 189 11.60 -23.31 -5.39
C LEU A 189 11.11 -22.48 -4.19
N ASN A 190 9.95 -21.83 -4.30
CA ASN A 190 9.31 -21.16 -3.18
C ASN A 190 9.02 -22.13 -2.03
N SER A 191 8.41 -23.27 -2.32
CA SER A 191 8.13 -24.29 -1.30
C SER A 191 9.39 -24.91 -0.68
N GLN A 192 10.50 -24.99 -1.41
CA GLN A 192 11.73 -25.64 -0.94
C GLN A 192 12.69 -24.68 -0.24
N TYR A 193 12.77 -23.44 -0.72
CA TYR A 193 13.83 -22.50 -0.38
C TYR A 193 13.31 -21.10 -0.03
N GLY A 194 12.00 -20.84 -0.17
CA GLY A 194 11.42 -19.51 0.06
C GLY A 194 11.69 -18.49 -1.05
N VAL A 195 12.18 -18.94 -2.22
CA VAL A 195 12.38 -18.12 -3.43
C VAL A 195 11.09 -17.38 -3.78
N ASN A 196 11.19 -16.10 -4.11
CA ASN A 196 10.05 -15.29 -4.50
C ASN A 196 9.50 -15.72 -5.88
N ILE A 197 8.23 -16.09 -5.94
CA ILE A 197 7.62 -16.59 -7.17
C ILE A 197 7.64 -15.54 -8.30
N CYS A 198 7.49 -14.26 -7.95
CA CYS A 198 7.56 -13.14 -8.88
C CYS A 198 8.98 -12.60 -9.07
N GLY A 199 10.01 -13.17 -8.44
CA GLY A 199 11.39 -12.71 -8.60
C GLY A 199 11.74 -11.42 -7.86
N GLU A 200 10.95 -11.02 -6.86
CA GLU A 200 11.25 -9.85 -6.02
C GLU A 200 12.62 -9.98 -5.36
N GLY A 201 13.26 -8.85 -5.04
CA GLY A 201 14.61 -8.84 -4.47
C GLY A 201 15.73 -9.09 -5.49
N GLY A 202 15.39 -9.09 -6.79
CA GLY A 202 16.36 -9.26 -7.88
C GLY A 202 16.66 -10.72 -8.22
N GLU A 203 15.86 -11.67 -7.71
CA GLU A 203 16.04 -13.10 -7.94
C GLU A 203 16.00 -13.47 -9.43
N PHE A 204 15.14 -12.80 -10.20
CA PHE A 204 15.20 -12.79 -11.65
C PHE A 204 14.59 -11.50 -12.22
N GLU A 205 15.06 -11.10 -13.41
CA GLU A 205 14.48 -9.98 -14.15
C GLU A 205 13.90 -10.47 -15.48
N THR A 206 12.95 -9.71 -16.02
CA THR A 206 12.24 -10.08 -17.25
C THR A 206 12.26 -8.97 -18.28
N PHE A 207 12.05 -9.34 -19.54
CA PHE A 207 11.71 -8.44 -20.63
C PHE A 207 10.40 -8.88 -21.26
N THR A 208 9.42 -7.99 -21.34
CA THR A 208 8.10 -8.29 -21.91
C THR A 208 8.17 -8.14 -23.43
N CYS A 209 7.98 -9.24 -24.14
CA CYS A 209 7.98 -9.28 -25.60
C CYS A 209 6.61 -8.92 -26.17
N ASP A 210 5.54 -9.31 -25.46
CA ASP A 210 4.19 -8.95 -25.85
C ASP A 210 3.24 -8.84 -24.65
N CYS A 211 2.30 -7.91 -24.71
CA CYS A 211 1.13 -7.91 -23.84
C CYS A 211 -0.06 -7.25 -24.57
N PRO A 212 -1.28 -7.31 -24.03
CA PRO A 212 -2.47 -6.73 -24.66
C PRO A 212 -2.38 -5.23 -24.95
N LEU A 213 -1.51 -4.49 -24.26
CA LEU A 213 -1.30 -3.06 -24.48
C LEU A 213 -0.43 -2.76 -25.70
N PHE A 214 0.31 -3.74 -26.22
CA PHE A 214 1.19 -3.49 -27.35
C PHE A 214 0.39 -3.53 -28.66
N ASN A 215 0.69 -2.65 -29.59
CA ASN A 215 0.17 -2.68 -30.96
C ASN A 215 0.91 -3.70 -31.83
N LYS A 216 2.21 -3.85 -31.62
CA LYS A 216 3.08 -4.85 -32.27
C LYS A 216 3.78 -5.72 -31.22
N LYS A 217 4.07 -6.98 -31.54
CA LYS A 217 4.88 -7.83 -30.64
C LYS A 217 6.36 -7.60 -30.93
N ILE A 218 7.19 -7.70 -29.89
CA ILE A 218 8.64 -7.61 -29.99
C ILE A 218 9.20 -9.02 -30.18
N VAL A 219 10.03 -9.21 -31.19
CA VAL A 219 10.76 -10.45 -31.45
C VAL A 219 12.23 -10.21 -31.17
N ILE A 220 12.83 -11.10 -30.38
CA ILE A 220 14.26 -11.08 -30.05
C ILE A 220 14.96 -11.95 -31.10
N ASP A 221 15.77 -11.34 -31.96
CA ASP A 221 16.47 -12.02 -33.04
C ASP A 221 17.84 -12.55 -32.60
N ASP A 222 18.53 -11.79 -31.75
CA ASP A 222 19.88 -12.11 -31.31
C ASP A 222 20.12 -11.67 -29.87
N VAL A 223 20.81 -12.52 -29.12
CA VAL A 223 21.14 -12.31 -27.71
C VAL A 223 22.58 -12.72 -27.43
N GLN A 224 23.25 -11.92 -26.62
CA GLN A 224 24.52 -12.30 -26.02
C GLN A 224 24.27 -12.72 -24.57
N ARG A 225 24.77 -13.89 -24.18
CA ARG A 225 24.74 -14.34 -22.79
C ARG A 225 25.97 -13.84 -22.05
N VAL A 226 25.76 -13.28 -20.88
CA VAL A 226 26.83 -12.78 -20.00
C VAL A 226 26.71 -13.44 -18.64
N MET A 227 27.81 -14.04 -18.18
CA MET A 227 27.92 -14.60 -16.84
C MET A 227 28.69 -13.61 -15.98
N HIS A 228 27.99 -12.95 -15.06
CA HIS A 228 28.56 -11.87 -14.24
C HIS A 228 29.34 -12.42 -13.05
N THR A 229 28.75 -13.37 -12.31
CA THR A 229 29.42 -14.05 -11.19
C THR A 229 29.21 -15.56 -11.26
N VAL A 230 30.29 -16.29 -10.94
CA VAL A 230 30.26 -17.75 -10.82
C VAL A 230 30.24 -18.10 -9.33
N ASP A 231 29.18 -17.69 -8.63
CA ASP A 231 28.95 -18.12 -7.25
C ASP A 231 28.43 -19.58 -7.25
N PRO A 232 28.94 -20.47 -6.37
CA PRO A 232 28.51 -21.87 -6.35
C PRO A 232 27.04 -22.09 -5.97
N PHE A 233 26.39 -21.11 -5.35
CA PHE A 233 25.04 -21.23 -4.80
C PHE A 233 24.02 -20.35 -5.53
N SER A 234 24.44 -19.16 -5.98
CA SER A 234 23.59 -18.18 -6.69
C SER A 234 24.37 -17.44 -7.78
N PRO A 235 24.78 -18.12 -8.86
CA PRO A 235 25.48 -17.49 -9.97
C PRO A 235 24.58 -16.47 -10.66
N VAL A 236 25.14 -15.31 -11.01
CA VAL A 236 24.44 -14.26 -11.73
C VAL A 236 24.73 -14.38 -13.22
N GLY A 237 23.67 -14.51 -14.01
CA GLY A 237 23.76 -14.51 -15.48
C GLY A 237 22.62 -13.70 -16.08
N TYR A 238 22.90 -13.05 -17.20
CA TYR A 238 21.92 -12.23 -17.92
C TYR A 238 22.05 -12.30 -19.45
N LEU A 239 20.98 -11.86 -20.12
CA LEU A 239 20.89 -11.70 -21.57
C LEU A 239 21.05 -10.22 -21.94
N ASN A 240 22.07 -9.92 -22.74
CA ASN A 240 22.14 -8.67 -23.48
C ASN A 240 21.41 -8.85 -24.82
N LEU A 241 20.34 -8.08 -25.03
CA LEU A 241 19.46 -8.19 -26.20
C LEU A 241 20.06 -7.35 -27.36
N GLN A 242 20.74 -8.02 -28.29
CA GLN A 242 21.54 -7.37 -29.34
C GLN A 242 20.70 -6.89 -30.52
N LYS A 243 19.72 -7.69 -30.94
CA LYS A 243 18.86 -7.38 -32.08
C LYS A 243 17.42 -7.75 -31.79
N LEU A 244 16.53 -6.79 -32.02
CA LEU A 244 15.10 -6.95 -31.87
C LEU A 244 14.39 -6.33 -33.08
N HIS A 245 13.22 -6.84 -33.41
CA HIS A 245 12.32 -6.22 -34.37
C HIS A 245 10.86 -6.31 -33.92
N LEU A 246 10.00 -5.56 -34.59
CA LEU A 246 8.56 -5.57 -34.35
C LEU A 246 7.83 -6.36 -35.43
N GLU A 247 6.91 -7.21 -35.01
CA GLU A 247 5.99 -7.91 -35.89
C GLU A 247 4.54 -7.51 -35.60
N ASP A 248 3.74 -7.42 -36.66
CA ASP A 248 2.30 -7.21 -36.54
C ASP A 248 1.62 -8.40 -35.85
N LYS A 249 0.61 -8.10 -35.05
CA LYS A 249 -0.17 -9.12 -34.35
C LYS A 249 -1.19 -9.73 -35.30
N MET A 250 -1.06 -11.03 -35.59
CA MET A 250 -1.95 -11.73 -36.53
C MET A 250 -3.41 -11.85 -36.06
N ASN A 251 -3.70 -11.63 -34.77
CA ASN A 251 -5.06 -11.65 -34.20
C ASN A 251 -5.23 -10.53 -33.17
N LYS A 252 -6.33 -9.76 -33.27
CA LYS A 252 -6.78 -8.93 -32.15
C LYS A 252 -7.11 -9.86 -30.99
N LYS A 253 -6.27 -9.86 -29.94
CA LYS A 253 -6.46 -10.68 -28.74
C LYS A 253 -7.92 -10.52 -28.25
N ASN A 254 -8.56 -11.63 -27.89
CA ASN A 254 -9.88 -11.64 -27.26
C ASN A 254 -9.91 -10.64 -26.10
N LYS A 255 -11.08 -10.07 -25.79
CA LYS A 255 -11.25 -9.12 -24.68
C LYS A 255 -10.78 -9.79 -23.37
N ILE A 256 -9.53 -9.52 -22.97
CA ILE A 256 -8.93 -10.14 -21.78
C ILE A 256 -9.59 -9.53 -20.56
N GLN A 257 -10.13 -10.39 -19.70
CA GLN A 257 -10.71 -9.96 -18.45
C GLN A 257 -9.60 -9.84 -17.40
N ILE A 258 -9.06 -8.63 -17.26
CA ILE A 258 -8.19 -8.28 -16.14
C ILE A 258 -9.08 -8.17 -14.90
N ARG A 259 -8.66 -8.79 -13.79
CA ARG A 259 -9.38 -8.66 -12.52
C ARG A 259 -9.35 -7.21 -12.07
N THR A 260 -10.53 -6.65 -11.81
CA THR A 260 -10.70 -5.31 -11.27
C THR A 260 -10.85 -5.36 -9.75
N ALA A 261 -10.73 -4.21 -9.10
CA ALA A 261 -10.93 -4.03 -7.66
C ALA A 261 -12.16 -4.78 -7.12
N PHE A 262 -13.27 -4.74 -7.86
CA PHE A 262 -14.52 -5.40 -7.47
C PHE A 262 -14.40 -6.93 -7.34
N MET A 263 -13.60 -7.56 -8.21
CA MET A 263 -13.38 -9.01 -8.19
C MET A 263 -12.52 -9.41 -6.98
N PHE A 264 -11.50 -8.61 -6.63
CA PHE A 264 -10.69 -8.84 -5.43
C PHE A 264 -11.49 -8.79 -4.13
N PHE A 265 -12.55 -7.98 -4.05
CA PHE A 265 -13.41 -8.01 -2.86
C PHE A 265 -14.23 -9.29 -2.73
N ARG A 266 -14.68 -9.86 -3.85
CA ARG A 266 -15.54 -11.06 -3.85
C ARG A 266 -14.80 -12.31 -3.39
N ASP A 267 -13.51 -12.41 -3.66
CA ASP A 267 -12.69 -13.57 -3.31
C ASP A 267 -12.25 -13.59 -1.83
N THR A 268 -12.56 -12.55 -1.06
CA THR A 268 -12.10 -12.45 0.32
C THR A 268 -13.05 -13.05 1.36
N ASN A 269 -12.50 -13.37 2.54
CA ASN A 269 -13.20 -13.78 3.76
C ASN A 269 -14.40 -12.89 4.15
N ILE A 270 -14.56 -11.69 3.56
CA ILE A 270 -15.75 -10.86 3.71
C ILE A 270 -17.01 -11.63 3.29
N TYR A 271 -16.99 -12.36 2.17
CA TYR A 271 -18.20 -13.05 1.69
C TYR A 271 -18.59 -14.21 2.60
N SER A 272 -17.61 -14.95 3.13
CA SER A 272 -17.87 -16.00 4.12
C SER A 272 -18.43 -15.42 5.42
N ILE A 273 -17.88 -14.30 5.92
CA ILE A 273 -18.42 -13.56 7.07
C ILE A 273 -19.86 -13.09 6.80
N LEU A 274 -20.13 -12.48 5.63
CA LEU A 274 -21.46 -12.02 5.24
C LEU A 274 -22.45 -13.18 5.11
N LYS A 275 -22.01 -14.36 4.64
CA LYS A 275 -22.82 -15.57 4.58
C LYS A 275 -23.16 -16.08 5.98
N THR A 276 -22.20 -16.09 6.90
CA THR A 276 -22.43 -16.46 8.31
C THR A 276 -23.42 -15.50 8.97
N LEU A 277 -23.28 -14.18 8.75
CA LEU A 277 -24.20 -13.15 9.26
C LEU A 277 -25.62 -13.26 8.71
N LYS A 278 -25.84 -13.94 7.58
CA LYS A 278 -27.18 -14.22 7.05
C LYS A 278 -27.83 -15.42 7.73
N ASN A 279 -27.04 -16.33 8.29
CA ASN A 279 -27.51 -17.58 8.89
C ASN A 279 -27.73 -17.48 10.41
N GLU A 280 -27.17 -16.48 11.09
CA GLU A 280 -27.45 -16.22 12.49
C GLU A 280 -28.77 -15.43 12.63
N ASN A 281 -29.80 -16.05 13.21
CA ASN A 281 -31.05 -15.38 13.55
C ASN A 281 -30.80 -14.29 14.59
N ASP A 282 -31.36 -13.10 14.34
CA ASP A 282 -31.22 -11.82 15.06
C ASP A 282 -31.74 -11.83 16.53
N GLU A 283 -32.16 -13.00 17.06
CA GLU A 283 -33.00 -13.08 18.27
C GLU A 283 -32.23 -13.07 19.61
N ARG A 284 -30.88 -13.08 19.62
CA ARG A 284 -30.09 -13.28 20.86
C ARG A 284 -29.46 -12.03 21.49
N LEU A 285 -29.74 -10.82 20.98
CA LEU A 285 -29.02 -9.62 21.43
C LEU A 285 -29.97 -8.51 21.91
N TYR A 286 -30.69 -8.79 23.01
CA TYR A 286 -31.32 -7.72 23.80
C TYR A 286 -30.23 -6.84 24.43
N VAL A 287 -30.20 -5.57 24.03
CA VAL A 287 -29.45 -4.53 24.72
C VAL A 287 -30.14 -4.28 26.05
N LYS A 288 -29.66 -4.91 27.13
CA LYS A 288 -30.06 -4.50 28.48
C LYS A 288 -29.35 -3.19 28.82
N ASP A 289 -30.16 -2.15 29.01
CA ASP A 289 -29.81 -0.85 29.57
C ASP A 289 -28.73 -0.95 30.67
N ARG A 290 -27.51 -0.47 30.36
CA ARG A 290 -26.47 -0.15 31.35
C ARG A 290 -25.69 1.10 30.94
N LEU A 291 -26.43 2.18 30.70
CA LEU A 291 -25.87 3.53 30.53
C LEU A 291 -26.28 4.50 31.65
N LYS A 292 -26.67 3.99 32.84
CA LYS A 292 -27.15 4.88 33.91
C LYS A 292 -26.18 5.17 35.06
N ASP A 293 -25.15 4.36 35.31
CA ASP A 293 -24.35 4.55 36.54
C ASP A 293 -22.86 4.26 36.37
N LEU A 294 -22.18 4.97 35.47
CA LEU A 294 -20.71 5.04 35.52
C LEU A 294 -20.29 6.35 36.20
N PRO A 295 -19.64 6.30 37.37
CA PRO A 295 -19.08 7.49 37.98
C PRO A 295 -17.91 7.94 37.10
N LEU A 296 -18.13 9.00 36.35
CA LEU A 296 -17.12 9.76 35.62
C LEU A 296 -16.07 10.25 36.63
N LYS A 297 -15.03 9.45 36.85
CA LYS A 297 -13.90 9.81 37.73
C LYS A 297 -12.87 10.61 36.92
N LYS A 298 -12.69 11.86 37.36
CA LYS A 298 -11.61 12.83 37.07
C LYS A 298 -11.19 12.92 35.61
N TRP A 299 -11.85 13.84 34.94
CA TRP A 299 -11.45 14.47 33.69
C TRP A 299 -10.36 15.50 34.00
N CYS A 300 -9.38 15.66 33.12
CA CYS A 300 -8.60 16.90 33.09
C CYS A 300 -9.50 17.96 32.46
N ASP A 301 -10.21 18.72 33.30
CA ASP A 301 -10.83 19.97 32.89
C ASP A 301 -9.72 20.98 32.57
N LEU A 302 -9.69 21.47 31.33
CA LEU A 302 -9.06 22.74 31.00
C LEU A 302 -10.02 23.86 31.45
N ASP A 303 -10.12 24.03 32.77
CA ASP A 303 -10.84 25.16 33.37
C ASP A 303 -9.99 26.42 33.22
N GLU A 304 -10.33 27.26 32.23
CA GLU A 304 -10.51 28.72 32.40
C GLU A 304 -10.90 29.39 31.06
N PHE A 305 -12.20 29.40 30.75
CA PHE A 305 -12.78 30.18 29.64
C PHE A 305 -13.54 31.38 30.21
N LYS A 306 -12.86 32.50 30.41
CA LYS A 306 -13.51 33.80 30.56
C LYS A 306 -12.89 34.79 29.57
N ASN A 307 -13.75 35.33 28.71
CA ASN A 307 -13.53 36.49 27.84
C ASN A 307 -12.77 36.24 26.52
N GLY A 308 -13.48 35.71 25.51
CA GLY A 308 -13.60 36.34 24.18
C GLY A 308 -12.34 36.80 23.42
N LYS A 309 -11.15 36.32 23.76
CA LYS A 309 -9.95 36.38 22.93
C LYS A 309 -9.65 35.00 22.39
N GLU A 310 -9.09 34.98 21.20
CA GLU A 310 -8.60 33.79 20.48
C GLU A 310 -8.13 32.70 21.45
N MET A 311 -8.81 31.57 21.41
CA MET A 311 -8.46 30.42 22.22
C MET A 311 -7.10 29.90 21.73
N GLU A 312 -6.09 30.11 22.58
CA GLU A 312 -4.91 29.26 22.65
C GLU A 312 -5.39 27.82 22.62
N VAL A 313 -5.14 27.13 21.49
CA VAL A 313 -4.64 25.77 21.60
C VAL A 313 -3.53 25.89 22.63
N THR A 314 -3.62 25.27 23.83
CA THR A 314 -2.39 24.93 24.56
C THR A 314 -1.61 24.14 23.55
N SER A 315 -0.70 24.85 22.91
CA SER A 315 -0.21 24.52 21.60
C SER A 315 0.44 23.15 21.76
N ILE A 316 0.45 22.30 20.73
CA ILE A 316 1.24 21.07 20.82
C ILE A 316 2.70 21.42 21.23
N SER A 317 3.16 22.63 20.91
CA SER A 317 4.39 23.24 21.46
C SER A 317 4.44 23.41 22.99
N ASP A 318 3.33 23.69 23.67
CA ASP A 318 3.28 23.80 25.15
C ASP A 318 3.32 22.41 25.82
N ILE A 319 2.67 21.41 25.21
CA ILE A 319 2.78 20.00 25.64
C ILE A 319 4.21 19.49 25.43
N ASN A 320 4.80 19.81 24.29
CA ASN A 320 6.18 19.43 23.97
C ASN A 320 7.18 19.98 25.01
N THR A 321 6.95 21.21 25.46
CA THR A 321 7.83 21.90 26.40
C THR A 321 7.70 21.38 27.83
N SER A 322 6.50 20.99 28.27
CA SER A 322 6.23 20.54 29.64
C SER A 322 6.61 19.07 29.92
N LEU A 323 6.52 18.21 28.90
CA LEU A 323 6.80 16.77 29.03
C LEU A 323 8.12 16.33 28.38
N GLY A 324 8.86 17.24 27.73
CA GLY A 324 10.08 16.93 27.00
C GLY A 324 9.85 16.03 25.78
N VAL A 325 8.63 16.03 25.25
CA VAL A 325 8.24 15.29 24.05
C VAL A 325 8.22 16.22 22.84
N THR A 326 8.30 15.67 21.65
CA THR A 326 8.19 16.39 20.39
C THR A 326 7.02 15.85 19.58
N THR A 327 6.62 16.54 18.52
CA THR A 327 5.57 16.02 17.61
C THR A 327 5.96 14.69 16.95
N LYS A 328 7.27 14.38 16.87
CA LYS A 328 7.79 13.12 16.35
C LYS A 328 7.51 11.93 17.29
N ASP A 329 7.43 12.22 18.59
CA ASP A 329 7.18 11.21 19.63
C ASP A 329 5.70 10.81 19.69
N ILE A 330 4.81 11.54 19.01
CA ILE A 330 3.37 11.23 19.01
C ILE A 330 3.10 10.04 18.08
N VAL A 331 2.55 8.98 18.68
CA VAL A 331 2.25 7.70 18.02
C VAL A 331 0.80 7.60 17.59
N SER A 332 -0.14 8.02 18.45
CA SER A 332 -1.59 7.93 18.19
C SER A 332 -2.28 9.24 18.55
N VAL A 333 -3.26 9.62 17.73
CA VAL A 333 -4.13 10.78 17.92
C VAL A 333 -5.59 10.38 17.74
N ARG A 334 -6.45 10.77 18.68
CA ARG A 334 -7.90 10.83 18.46
C ARG A 334 -8.31 12.29 18.34
N LEU A 335 -8.96 12.57 17.22
CA LEU A 335 -9.35 13.90 16.82
C LEU A 335 -10.87 13.99 16.84
N TYR A 336 -11.41 14.72 17.81
CA TYR A 336 -12.84 14.95 17.93
C TYR A 336 -13.16 16.33 17.36
N VAL A 337 -14.09 16.38 16.41
CA VAL A 337 -14.43 17.62 15.71
C VAL A 337 -15.89 17.99 15.95
N GLN A 338 -16.21 19.27 16.06
CA GLN A 338 -17.60 19.69 16.17
C GLN A 338 -18.33 19.58 14.82
N ASN A 339 -17.65 19.90 13.72
CA ASN A 339 -18.20 19.87 12.36
C ASN A 339 -17.24 19.19 11.38
N MET A 340 -17.71 18.16 10.67
CA MET A 340 -16.92 17.48 9.64
C MET A 340 -16.61 18.34 8.42
N ALA A 341 -17.31 19.45 8.22
CA ALA A 341 -16.98 20.42 7.18
C ALA A 341 -15.59 21.04 7.36
N ASP A 342 -15.05 21.07 8.58
CA ASP A 342 -13.72 21.62 8.89
C ASP A 342 -12.57 20.64 8.54
N PHE A 343 -12.89 19.41 8.14
CA PHE A 343 -11.91 18.36 7.87
C PHE A 343 -10.76 18.76 6.91
N PRO A 344 -11.00 19.49 5.79
CA PRO A 344 -9.92 19.94 4.92
C PRO A 344 -8.98 20.95 5.60
N ARG A 345 -9.53 21.89 6.38
CA ARG A 345 -8.75 22.89 7.13
C ARG A 345 -7.90 22.22 8.19
N ILE A 346 -8.48 21.27 8.94
CA ILE A 346 -7.76 20.54 9.98
C ILE A 346 -6.61 19.72 9.37
N ASN A 347 -6.84 19.05 8.24
CA ASN A 347 -5.78 18.30 7.55
C ASN A 347 -4.62 19.22 7.12
N SER A 348 -4.89 20.45 6.69
CA SER A 348 -3.84 21.41 6.34
C SER A 348 -2.94 21.73 7.54
N VAL A 349 -3.53 22.07 8.70
CA VAL A 349 -2.79 22.37 9.93
C VAL A 349 -2.08 21.11 10.46
N TYR A 350 -2.73 19.96 10.44
CA TYR A 350 -2.17 18.70 10.92
C TYR A 350 -0.95 18.27 10.09
N LYS A 351 -0.95 18.48 8.76
CA LYS A 351 0.20 18.20 7.90
C LYS A 351 1.42 19.05 8.28
N GLN A 352 1.21 20.32 8.63
CA GLN A 352 2.29 21.21 9.09
C GLN A 352 2.88 20.77 10.44
N LEU A 353 2.04 20.25 11.34
CA LEU A 353 2.46 19.80 12.67
C LEU A 353 3.32 18.52 12.65
N PHE A 354 2.95 17.55 11.81
CA PHE A 354 3.52 16.20 11.87
C PHE A 354 4.39 15.80 10.67
N GLY A 355 4.37 16.58 9.58
CA GLY A 355 5.21 16.33 8.40
C GLY A 355 4.90 14.99 7.70
N ILE A 356 5.96 14.27 7.34
CA ILE A 356 5.92 13.09 6.44
C ILE A 356 5.37 11.84 7.14
N ASN A 357 5.62 11.67 8.46
CA ASN A 357 5.26 10.47 9.22
C ASN A 357 4.26 10.77 10.36
N PRO A 358 3.03 11.19 10.01
CA PRO A 358 2.03 11.55 11.00
C PRO A 358 1.65 10.39 11.92
N PRO A 359 1.16 10.67 13.14
CA PRO A 359 0.65 9.63 14.04
C PRO A 359 -0.50 8.85 13.39
N VAL A 360 -0.78 7.67 13.94
CA VAL A 360 -2.05 7.01 13.64
C VAL A 360 -3.18 7.89 14.14
N ARG A 361 -4.30 7.91 13.42
CA ARG A 361 -5.37 8.86 13.66
C ARG A 361 -6.74 8.20 13.55
N VAL A 362 -7.63 8.62 14.43
CA VAL A 362 -9.09 8.56 14.22
C VAL A 362 -9.62 9.97 14.22
N CYS A 363 -10.55 10.27 13.31
CA CYS A 363 -11.23 11.56 13.29
C CYS A 363 -12.74 11.33 13.23
N CYS A 364 -13.48 11.71 14.26
CA CYS A 364 -14.94 11.58 14.30
C CYS A 364 -15.58 12.85 14.85
N SER A 365 -16.84 13.10 14.50
CA SER A 365 -17.54 14.25 15.06
C SER A 365 -18.12 13.89 16.41
N VAL A 366 -18.19 14.87 17.30
CA VAL A 366 -18.85 14.72 18.60
C VAL A 366 -19.51 16.02 19.01
N CYS A 367 -20.44 15.94 19.95
CA CYS A 367 -21.05 17.12 20.57
C CYS A 367 -20.05 17.76 21.56
N LEU A 368 -19.20 18.64 21.07
CA LEU A 368 -18.30 19.46 21.89
C LEU A 368 -19.04 20.68 22.48
N PRO A 369 -18.56 21.25 23.61
CA PRO A 369 -19.04 22.54 24.11
C PRO A 369 -19.04 23.62 23.03
N SER A 370 -19.96 24.58 23.09
CA SER A 370 -20.18 25.56 22.01
C SER A 370 -18.96 26.44 21.69
N ASN A 371 -18.03 26.58 22.63
CA ASN A 371 -16.78 27.33 22.48
C ASN A 371 -15.58 26.46 22.04
N VAL A 372 -15.77 25.15 21.83
CA VAL A 372 -14.72 24.19 21.46
C VAL A 372 -15.05 23.57 20.10
N SER A 373 -14.28 23.93 19.08
CA SER A 373 -14.45 23.41 17.72
C SER A 373 -13.75 22.06 17.48
N LEU A 374 -12.72 21.77 18.27
CA LEU A 374 -11.85 20.61 18.12
C LEU A 374 -11.25 20.20 19.47
N GLN A 375 -11.18 18.91 19.73
CA GLN A 375 -10.45 18.33 20.85
C GLN A 375 -9.50 17.26 20.33
N LEU A 376 -8.26 17.27 20.84
CA LEU A 376 -7.22 16.33 20.48
C LEU A 376 -6.79 15.54 21.71
N GLU A 377 -6.76 14.22 21.57
CA GLU A 377 -6.15 13.29 22.52
C GLU A 377 -4.96 12.64 21.85
N CYS A 378 -3.79 12.64 22.49
CA CYS A 378 -2.57 12.05 21.94
C CYS A 378 -1.91 11.06 22.89
N PHE A 379 -1.27 10.05 22.31
CA PHE A 379 -0.36 9.13 22.99
C PHE A 379 1.05 9.33 22.43
N GLY A 380 1.99 9.68 23.30
CA GLY A 380 3.41 9.89 22.98
C GLY A 380 4.30 8.75 23.48
N TYR A 381 5.40 8.52 22.77
CA TYR A 381 6.42 7.51 23.08
C TYR A 381 7.79 8.07 22.69
N THR A 382 8.72 8.11 23.65
CA THR A 382 10.06 8.72 23.49
C THR A 382 11.17 7.72 23.18
N GLY A 383 10.83 6.46 22.90
CA GLY A 383 11.81 5.46 22.46
C GLY A 383 12.15 5.62 20.98
N THR A 384 13.22 4.95 20.55
CA THR A 384 13.78 5.12 19.21
C THR A 384 13.17 4.19 18.16
N ASP A 385 12.58 3.07 18.58
CA ASP A 385 12.20 1.98 17.69
C ASP A 385 10.74 2.10 17.25
N ILE A 386 10.46 3.09 16.40
CA ILE A 386 9.12 3.33 15.83
C ILE A 386 9.08 2.82 14.38
N LEU A 387 8.33 1.75 14.14
CA LEU A 387 7.98 1.33 12.78
C LEU A 387 6.68 2.01 12.36
N THR A 388 6.68 2.72 11.24
CA THR A 388 5.46 3.34 10.68
C THR A 388 5.10 2.68 9.36
N LEU A 389 3.82 2.33 9.20
CA LEU A 389 3.23 1.97 7.92
C LEU A 389 2.43 3.15 7.41
N HIS A 390 2.93 3.74 6.32
CA HIS A 390 2.31 4.86 5.62
C HIS A 390 2.10 4.48 4.16
N VAL A 391 0.86 4.52 3.70
CA VAL A 391 0.44 4.11 2.35
C VAL A 391 -0.20 5.31 1.66
N GLN A 392 0.46 5.80 0.60
CA GLN A 392 0.01 6.95 -0.18
C GLN A 392 -0.41 6.56 -1.62
N SER A 393 0.06 5.41 -2.12
CA SER A 393 -0.29 4.90 -3.45
C SER A 393 -1.66 4.22 -3.49
N LEU A 394 -2.33 4.32 -4.65
CA LEU A 394 -3.49 3.48 -4.96
C LEU A 394 -3.01 2.05 -5.22
N SER A 395 -3.67 1.07 -4.60
CA SER A 395 -3.32 -0.34 -4.72
C SER A 395 -4.57 -1.23 -4.62
N HIS A 396 -4.44 -2.53 -4.91
CA HIS A 396 -5.48 -3.51 -4.62
C HIS A 396 -5.47 -3.98 -3.14
N TRP A 397 -4.41 -3.69 -2.39
CA TRP A 397 -4.20 -4.21 -1.05
C TRP A 397 -4.80 -3.33 0.06
N ALA A 398 -4.45 -2.04 0.13
CA ALA A 398 -4.97 -1.13 1.15
C ALA A 398 -5.28 0.25 0.58
N ALA A 399 -6.24 0.92 1.21
CA ALA A 399 -6.61 2.28 0.84
C ALA A 399 -5.49 3.25 1.21
N ALA A 400 -5.14 4.10 0.24
CA ALA A 400 -4.30 5.26 0.48
C ALA A 400 -4.92 6.16 1.54
N ASN A 401 -4.06 6.85 2.29
CA ASN A 401 -4.50 7.78 3.31
C ASN A 401 -5.28 8.96 2.69
N ILE A 402 -6.51 9.21 3.17
CA ILE A 402 -7.34 10.35 2.70
C ILE A 402 -7.06 11.66 3.46
N GLY A 403 -5.99 11.69 4.24
CA GLY A 403 -5.55 12.80 5.07
C GLY A 403 -4.18 12.49 5.70
N PRO A 404 -3.60 13.44 6.46
CA PRO A 404 -2.30 13.26 7.07
C PRO A 404 -2.41 12.34 8.30
N TYR A 405 -2.28 11.04 8.08
CA TYR A 405 -2.18 10.01 9.11
C TYR A 405 -1.46 8.79 8.54
N SER A 406 -0.80 8.03 9.42
CA SER A 406 -0.20 6.74 9.05
C SER A 406 -1.19 5.61 9.32
N GLN A 407 -1.26 4.60 8.48
CA GLN A 407 -2.17 3.45 8.67
C GLN A 407 -1.88 2.73 9.99
N ALA A 408 -0.59 2.57 10.33
CA ALA A 408 -0.19 2.02 11.62
C ALA A 408 1.17 2.56 12.10
N LYS A 409 1.37 2.49 13.41
CA LYS A 409 2.67 2.66 14.07
C LYS A 409 2.86 1.51 15.05
N MET A 410 4.06 0.94 15.11
CA MET A 410 4.45 -0.03 16.11
C MET A 410 5.60 0.53 16.93
N VAL A 411 5.44 0.47 18.24
CA VAL A 411 6.45 0.84 19.24
C VAL A 411 6.59 -0.33 20.19
N ASP A 412 7.83 -0.77 20.38
CA ASP A 412 8.13 -2.05 21.04
C ASP A 412 7.29 -3.19 20.45
N GLU A 413 6.48 -3.86 21.27
CA GLU A 413 5.58 -4.95 20.86
C GLU A 413 4.13 -4.47 20.62
N MET A 414 3.85 -3.18 20.77
CA MET A 414 2.50 -2.61 20.63
C MET A 414 2.28 -2.03 19.23
N ILE A 415 1.21 -2.47 18.58
CA ILE A 415 0.79 -2.01 17.26
C ILE A 415 -0.45 -1.13 17.41
N PHE A 416 -0.34 0.12 16.96
CA PHE A 416 -1.43 1.10 16.89
C PHE A 416 -1.90 1.20 15.45
N ILE A 417 -3.21 1.11 15.21
CA ILE A 417 -3.81 1.22 13.87
C ILE A 417 -4.77 2.40 13.84
N SER A 418 -4.67 3.20 12.79
CA SER A 418 -5.60 4.29 12.49
C SER A 418 -7.03 3.78 12.32
N GLY A 419 -8.00 4.68 12.43
CA GLY A 419 -9.38 4.34 12.13
C GLY A 419 -9.52 3.81 10.71
N GLN A 420 -10.08 2.61 10.58
CA GLN A 420 -10.36 1.97 9.30
C GLN A 420 -11.85 2.13 8.98
N ILE A 421 -12.14 2.78 7.86
CA ILE A 421 -13.47 2.87 7.25
C ILE A 421 -13.54 1.94 6.03
N GLY A 422 -14.76 1.63 5.57
CA GLY A 422 -15.00 0.75 4.43
C GLY A 422 -14.66 1.39 3.08
N LEU A 423 -13.44 1.89 2.91
CA LEU A 423 -12.96 2.46 1.64
C LEU A 423 -12.49 1.37 0.69
N CYS A 424 -12.92 1.46 -0.56
CA CYS A 424 -12.34 0.67 -1.64
C CYS A 424 -10.90 1.17 -1.93
N PRO A 425 -9.86 0.33 -1.83
CA PRO A 425 -8.47 0.76 -2.01
C PRO A 425 -8.16 1.45 -3.34
N VAL A 426 -8.82 1.02 -4.40
CA VAL A 426 -8.57 1.50 -5.77
C VAL A 426 -9.26 2.83 -6.06
N THR A 427 -10.49 3.00 -5.58
CA THR A 427 -11.31 4.18 -5.91
C THR A 427 -11.33 5.23 -4.81
N LEU A 428 -10.90 4.89 -3.60
CA LEU A 428 -11.03 5.70 -2.38
C LEU A 428 -12.48 6.17 -2.12
N SER A 429 -13.46 5.42 -2.62
CA SER A 429 -14.88 5.61 -2.34
C SER A 429 -15.32 4.64 -1.23
N ILE A 430 -16.32 5.05 -0.45
CA ILE A 430 -16.97 4.13 0.49
C ILE A 430 -17.64 3.00 -0.30
N ILE A 431 -17.53 1.76 0.19
CA ILE A 431 -18.18 0.61 -0.41
C ILE A 431 -19.71 0.67 -0.22
N ASP A 432 -20.44 0.37 -1.29
CA ASP A 432 -21.89 0.27 -1.27
C ASP A 432 -22.36 -1.00 -0.53
N GLY A 433 -23.62 -0.98 -0.10
CA GLY A 433 -24.27 -2.12 0.58
C GLY A 433 -24.36 -2.01 2.10
N GLY A 434 -24.17 -0.80 2.63
CA GLY A 434 -24.54 -0.43 4.00
C GLY A 434 -23.61 -0.98 5.08
N ILE A 435 -24.10 -0.96 6.32
CA ILE A 435 -23.29 -1.17 7.53
C ILE A 435 -22.51 -2.49 7.52
N LYS A 436 -23.15 -3.60 7.12
CA LYS A 436 -22.53 -4.93 7.17
C LYS A 436 -21.30 -4.98 6.24
N ILE A 437 -21.42 -4.51 5.01
CA ILE A 437 -20.33 -4.55 4.02
C ILE A 437 -19.22 -3.57 4.40
N GLN A 438 -19.58 -2.34 4.80
CA GLN A 438 -18.59 -1.34 5.22
C GLN A 438 -17.78 -1.82 6.43
N ALA A 439 -18.43 -2.40 7.44
CA ALA A 439 -17.76 -2.91 8.63
C ALA A 439 -16.85 -4.10 8.32
N SER A 440 -17.28 -5.03 7.48
CA SER A 440 -16.46 -6.17 7.08
C SER A 440 -15.23 -5.75 6.28
N LEU A 441 -15.37 -4.80 5.35
CA LEU A 441 -14.24 -4.28 4.59
C LEU A 441 -13.24 -3.53 5.49
N ALA A 442 -13.74 -2.70 6.39
CA ALA A 442 -12.89 -1.99 7.33
C ALA A 442 -12.09 -2.95 8.25
N LEU A 443 -12.71 -4.02 8.77
CA LEU A 443 -12.02 -5.04 9.55
C LEU A 443 -10.99 -5.84 8.74
N GLN A 444 -11.26 -6.07 7.45
CA GLN A 444 -10.28 -6.65 6.54
C GLN A 444 -9.05 -5.74 6.40
N HIS A 445 -9.24 -4.43 6.24
CA HIS A 445 -8.12 -3.48 6.20
C HIS A 445 -7.28 -3.56 7.47
N THR A 446 -7.92 -3.56 8.64
CA THR A 446 -7.25 -3.74 9.93
C THR A 446 -6.45 -5.06 9.96
N SER A 447 -7.03 -6.16 9.51
CA SER A 447 -6.35 -7.46 9.50
C SER A 447 -5.13 -7.47 8.57
N ARG A 448 -5.23 -6.86 7.39
CA ARG A 448 -4.12 -6.73 6.43
C ARG A 448 -2.99 -5.91 7.04
N ILE A 449 -3.31 -4.76 7.64
CA ILE A 449 -2.36 -3.90 8.33
C ILE A 449 -1.65 -4.67 9.45
N LEU A 450 -2.37 -5.39 10.31
CA LEU A 450 -1.77 -6.21 11.38
C LEU A 450 -0.74 -7.21 10.85
N SER A 451 -1.10 -7.95 9.79
CA SER A 451 -0.24 -8.98 9.21
C SER A 451 1.06 -8.43 8.63
N VAL A 452 1.02 -7.18 8.14
CA VAL A 452 2.20 -6.47 7.63
C VAL A 452 3.06 -5.90 8.76
N MET A 453 2.43 -5.36 9.80
CA MET A 453 3.16 -4.78 10.93
C MET A 453 3.95 -5.83 11.72
N ALA A 454 3.42 -7.05 11.83
CA ALA A 454 4.12 -8.17 12.44
C ALA A 454 3.67 -9.52 11.84
N PRO A 455 4.61 -10.35 11.32
CA PRO A 455 4.28 -11.70 10.85
C PRO A 455 3.54 -12.52 11.91
N GLY A 456 2.49 -13.22 11.50
CA GLY A 456 1.63 -14.02 12.38
C GLY A 456 0.59 -13.20 13.19
N CYS A 457 0.66 -11.87 13.17
CA CYS A 457 -0.31 -11.01 13.83
C CYS A 457 -1.63 -10.94 13.05
N ASN A 458 -2.75 -11.08 13.76
CA ASN A 458 -4.10 -11.05 13.20
C ASN A 458 -5.10 -10.47 14.23
N LEU A 459 -6.40 -10.47 13.90
CA LEU A 459 -7.43 -9.86 14.76
C LEU A 459 -7.56 -10.52 16.16
N ASN A 460 -7.03 -11.73 16.37
CA ASN A 460 -6.97 -12.33 17.70
C ASN A 460 -5.93 -11.68 18.61
N ASN A 461 -4.93 -11.00 18.05
CA ASN A 461 -3.89 -10.27 18.78
C ASN A 461 -4.32 -8.89 19.26
N VAL A 462 -5.54 -8.46 18.92
CA VAL A 462 -6.11 -7.18 19.34
C VAL A 462 -6.31 -7.17 20.85
N LEU A 463 -5.90 -6.08 21.49
CA LEU A 463 -6.08 -5.82 22.93
C LEU A 463 -7.21 -4.82 23.17
N LEU A 464 -7.32 -3.78 22.33
CA LEU A 464 -8.35 -2.77 22.38
C LEU A 464 -8.95 -2.59 20.99
N CYS A 465 -10.29 -2.62 20.91
CA CYS A 465 -11.04 -2.32 19.71
C CYS A 465 -12.11 -1.27 20.04
N ILE A 466 -12.03 -0.11 19.40
CA ILE A 466 -13.03 0.96 19.51
C ILE A 466 -13.72 1.07 18.15
N CYS A 467 -15.02 0.81 18.13
CA CYS A 467 -15.85 0.87 16.94
C CYS A 467 -16.78 2.09 17.01
N TYR A 468 -16.56 3.05 16.13
CA TYR A 468 -17.42 4.23 16.00
C TYR A 468 -18.52 3.94 14.98
N VAL A 469 -19.78 4.24 15.29
CA VAL A 469 -20.93 4.05 14.39
C VAL A 469 -21.79 5.30 14.33
N THR A 470 -22.41 5.57 13.17
CA THR A 470 -23.24 6.78 12.99
C THR A 470 -24.70 6.64 13.42
N ASN A 471 -25.12 5.42 13.76
CA ASN A 471 -26.49 5.16 14.20
C ASN A 471 -26.51 4.07 15.29
N PRO A 472 -27.28 4.25 16.38
CA PRO A 472 -27.42 3.23 17.44
C PRO A 472 -27.87 1.85 16.92
N VAL A 473 -28.68 1.79 15.86
CA VAL A 473 -29.15 0.54 15.24
C VAL A 473 -27.99 -0.31 14.69
N TYR A 474 -26.85 0.31 14.38
CA TYR A 474 -25.67 -0.40 13.86
C TYR A 474 -24.88 -1.15 14.94
N ILE A 475 -25.06 -0.83 16.22
CA ILE A 475 -24.32 -1.42 17.35
C ILE A 475 -24.43 -2.94 17.35
N GLN A 476 -25.63 -3.46 17.13
CA GLN A 476 -25.90 -4.91 17.09
C GLN A 476 -25.17 -5.60 15.92
N HIS A 477 -25.13 -4.97 14.74
CA HIS A 477 -24.44 -5.52 13.58
C HIS A 477 -22.93 -5.58 13.78
N VAL A 478 -22.31 -4.51 14.28
CA VAL A 478 -20.86 -4.46 14.49
C VAL A 478 -20.41 -5.37 15.63
N LYS A 479 -21.22 -5.49 16.70
CA LYS A 479 -20.97 -6.44 17.80
C LYS A 479 -20.99 -7.88 17.29
N LEU A 480 -21.97 -8.23 16.47
CA LEU A 480 -22.07 -9.57 15.89
C LEU A 480 -20.88 -9.88 15.00
N GLN A 481 -20.53 -8.95 14.11
CA GLN A 481 -19.35 -9.07 13.25
C GLN A 481 -18.05 -9.25 14.03
N TRP A 482 -17.82 -8.42 15.03
CA TRP A 482 -16.64 -8.54 15.90
C TRP A 482 -16.58 -9.91 16.58
N ARG A 483 -17.71 -10.43 17.06
CA ARG A 483 -17.80 -11.75 17.71
C ARG A 483 -17.52 -12.91 16.76
N ILE A 484 -18.00 -12.85 15.52
CA ILE A 484 -17.77 -13.92 14.52
C ILE A 484 -16.30 -13.98 14.13
N ILE A 485 -15.67 -12.83 13.97
CA ILE A 485 -14.31 -12.72 13.43
C ILE A 485 -13.25 -13.06 14.49
N ARG A 486 -13.59 -12.96 15.77
CA ARG A 486 -12.63 -13.10 16.86
C ARG A 486 -12.87 -14.34 17.72
N SER A 487 -11.79 -15.04 18.05
CA SER A 487 -11.79 -16.20 18.94
C SER A 487 -11.21 -15.92 20.32
N ASN A 488 -10.41 -14.85 20.49
CA ASN A 488 -9.76 -14.53 21.76
C ASN A 488 -10.74 -13.81 22.73
N PRO A 489 -10.84 -14.16 24.03
CA PRO A 489 -11.72 -13.47 24.98
C PRO A 489 -11.16 -12.17 25.58
N VAL A 490 -9.88 -11.81 25.35
CA VAL A 490 -9.17 -10.76 26.12
C VAL A 490 -9.31 -9.32 25.57
N THR A 491 -9.91 -9.08 24.39
CA THR A 491 -10.02 -7.70 23.87
C THR A 491 -11.07 -6.94 24.65
N LEU A 492 -10.69 -5.73 25.06
CA LEU A 492 -11.64 -4.70 25.42
C LEU A 492 -12.32 -4.14 24.15
N PHE A 493 -13.60 -4.46 23.97
CA PHE A 493 -14.40 -3.93 22.86
C PHE A 493 -15.30 -2.79 23.34
N GLN A 494 -15.16 -1.63 22.70
CA GLN A 494 -15.99 -0.45 22.93
C GLN A 494 -16.71 -0.06 21.64
N CYS A 495 -17.97 0.35 21.76
CA CYS A 495 -18.73 0.88 20.64
C CYS A 495 -19.26 2.27 21.01
N VAL A 496 -18.97 3.26 20.18
CA VAL A 496 -19.30 4.67 20.40
C VAL A 496 -20.18 5.14 19.26
N VAL A 497 -21.32 5.76 19.60
CA VAL A 497 -22.18 6.39 18.59
C VAL A 497 -21.73 7.83 18.40
N VAL A 498 -21.46 8.20 17.15
CA VAL A 498 -21.00 9.54 16.77
C VAL A 498 -21.94 10.12 15.70
N PRO A 499 -22.11 11.45 15.59
CA PRO A 499 -23.00 12.02 14.57
C PRO A 499 -22.51 11.74 13.14
N GLU A 500 -21.22 11.91 12.88
CA GLU A 500 -20.63 11.76 11.54
C GLU A 500 -19.20 11.20 11.58
N LEU A 501 -18.85 10.50 10.50
CA LEU A 501 -17.52 9.96 10.23
C LEU A 501 -17.01 10.50 8.88
N PRO A 502 -15.69 10.47 8.64
CA PRO A 502 -15.11 10.90 7.37
C PRO A 502 -15.74 10.17 6.19
N LYS A 503 -15.89 10.87 5.06
CA LYS A 503 -16.51 10.35 3.83
C LYS A 503 -17.95 9.83 4.01
N LYS A 504 -18.65 10.24 5.08
CA LYS A 504 -19.99 9.74 5.44
C LYS A 504 -20.01 8.23 5.67
N ALA A 505 -18.91 7.65 6.14
CA ALA A 505 -18.86 6.25 6.53
C ALA A 505 -19.89 5.96 7.63
N LEU A 506 -20.41 4.73 7.67
CA LEU A 506 -21.34 4.30 8.72
C LEU A 506 -20.63 3.74 9.95
N VAL A 507 -19.37 3.35 9.77
CA VAL A 507 -18.55 2.67 10.79
C VAL A 507 -17.06 2.95 10.57
N GLU A 508 -16.33 3.12 11.66
CA GLU A 508 -14.86 3.22 11.71
C GLU A 508 -14.30 2.37 12.84
N TRP A 509 -13.26 1.57 12.56
CA TRP A 509 -12.63 0.68 13.53
C TRP A 509 -11.23 1.18 13.91
N GLN A 510 -11.02 1.48 15.19
CA GLN A 510 -9.69 1.73 15.74
C GLN A 510 -9.24 0.53 16.56
N VAL A 511 -8.00 0.08 16.33
CA VAL A 511 -7.49 -1.14 16.94
C VAL A 511 -6.08 -0.95 17.46
N TYR A 512 -5.84 -1.37 18.70
CA TYR A 512 -4.51 -1.57 19.26
C TYR A 512 -4.28 -3.06 19.53
N ALA A 513 -3.14 -3.57 19.09
CA ALA A 513 -2.78 -4.98 19.18
C ALA A 513 -1.39 -5.14 19.79
N SER A 514 -1.09 -6.36 20.25
CA SER A 514 0.28 -6.74 20.63
C SER A 514 0.81 -7.72 19.59
N LYS A 515 2.06 -7.55 19.20
CA LYS A 515 2.78 -8.57 18.43
C LYS A 515 2.76 -9.91 19.19
N PRO A 516 2.60 -11.05 18.49
CA PRO A 516 2.66 -12.35 19.13
C PRO A 516 4.03 -12.57 19.79
N SER A 517 4.06 -12.84 21.09
CA SER A 517 5.31 -13.21 21.77
C SER A 517 5.72 -14.62 21.34
N ALA A 518 6.98 -14.82 20.96
CA ALA A 518 7.52 -16.14 20.59
C ALA A 518 7.28 -17.22 21.68
N HIS A 519 7.16 -16.80 22.94
CA HIS A 519 6.90 -17.69 24.08
C HIS A 519 5.48 -18.28 24.14
N LEU A 520 4.48 -17.66 23.51
CA LEU A 520 3.08 -18.12 23.56
C LEU A 520 2.74 -19.15 22.47
N LEU A 521 3.55 -19.24 21.41
CA LEU A 521 3.38 -20.26 20.35
C LEU A 521 3.72 -21.68 20.84
N GLY A 522 4.47 -21.81 21.95
CA GLY A 522 4.86 -23.11 22.52
C GLY A 522 3.82 -23.78 23.44
N GLN A 523 2.65 -23.18 23.68
CA GLN A 523 1.67 -23.72 24.65
C GLN A 523 0.40 -24.33 24.07
N TYR A 524 0.23 -24.37 22.75
CA TYR A 524 -0.90 -25.07 22.12
C TYR A 524 -0.46 -25.93 20.94
N HIS A 525 0.19 -27.04 21.25
CA HIS A 525 0.21 -28.24 20.42
C HIS A 525 -0.31 -29.41 21.24
N PHE A 526 -1.52 -29.88 20.92
CA PHE A 526 -1.88 -31.30 20.80
C PHE A 526 -3.13 -31.43 19.93
#